data_AF-A0A382W6X5-F1
#
_entry.id   AF-A0A382W6X5-F1
#
_cell.length_a   1.000
_cell.length_b   1.000
_cell.length_c   1.000
_cell.angle_alpha   90.00
_cell.angle_beta   90.00
_cell.angle_gamma   90.00
#
_symmetry.space_group_name_H-M   'P 1'
#
loop_
_entity.id
_entity.type
_entity.pdbx_description
1 polymer ?
#
loop_
_entity_poly.entity_id
_entity_poly.type
_entity_poly.pdbx_seq_one_letter_code
_entity_poly.pdbx_strand_id
1 'polypeptide(L)'
;CIRQPFPDVTMCLVMIWYMTDVDENSGGTWIVPGSHKDPRNPRGPTDGISVTAPIPGDMQVSAPAGSVYIQDSRCWHASAMHNPSGRARVAVVNRWCPWWVSVDDYAPGDKYSVNTVCQPLSHEEYRGLPAALQPFFRHVCPDERDTLQASVLERAEAAGRRTAAGFRQLEEDVEGRVQANAHIRVPMGSVGSGISKY
;
A
#
# COMPACT_ATOMS: atom_id res chain seq x y z
N CYS A 1 4.57 2.10 5.75
CA CYS A 1 4.18 0.94 6.59
C CYS A 1 3.58 1.46 7.89
N ILE A 2 2.34 1.06 8.23
CA ILE A 2 1.70 1.39 9.51
C ILE A 2 2.35 0.51 10.58
N ARG A 3 2.89 1.13 11.65
CA ARG A 3 3.55 0.38 12.73
C ARG A 3 2.50 -0.24 13.66
N GLN A 4 2.81 -1.42 14.20
CA GLN A 4 2.02 -2.00 15.29
C GLN A 4 2.18 -1.18 16.59
N PRO A 5 1.17 -1.15 17.48
CA PRO A 5 -0.16 -1.78 17.32
C PRO A 5 -0.98 -1.07 16.23
N PHE A 6 -1.73 -1.85 15.44
CA PHE A 6 -2.57 -1.26 14.39
C PHE A 6 -3.69 -0.43 15.03
N PRO A 7 -4.04 0.73 14.46
CA PRO A 7 -5.16 1.52 14.96
C PRO A 7 -6.47 0.74 14.79
N ASP A 8 -7.38 0.88 15.75
CA ASP A 8 -8.72 0.29 15.63
C ASP A 8 -9.61 1.14 14.73
N VAL A 9 -9.32 1.09 13.44
CA VAL A 9 -10.07 1.79 12.39
C VAL A 9 -10.02 0.96 11.11
N THR A 10 -11.15 0.83 10.44
CA THR A 10 -11.23 0.18 9.13
C THR A 10 -10.57 1.06 8.08
N MET A 11 -9.28 0.83 7.85
CA MET A 11 -8.52 1.57 6.85
C MET A 11 -8.84 1.13 5.42
N CYS A 12 -9.09 -0.15 5.19
CA CYS A 12 -9.43 -0.65 3.88
C CYS A 12 -10.50 -1.74 3.96
N LEU A 13 -11.30 -1.82 2.91
CA LEU A 13 -12.20 -2.94 2.63
C LEU A 13 -11.66 -3.73 1.45
N VAL A 14 -11.64 -5.05 1.57
CA VAL A 14 -11.39 -5.95 0.45
C VAL A 14 -12.72 -6.53 0.01
N MET A 15 -13.01 -6.45 -1.27
CA MET A 15 -14.19 -7.06 -1.87
C MET A 15 -13.74 -8.15 -2.85
N ILE A 16 -14.37 -9.30 -2.76
CA ILE A 16 -14.14 -10.45 -3.63
C ILE A 16 -15.45 -10.73 -4.36
N TRP A 17 -15.45 -10.45 -5.65
CA TRP A 17 -16.56 -10.73 -6.55
C TRP A 17 -16.38 -12.13 -7.11
N TYR A 18 -17.28 -13.04 -6.75
CA TYR A 18 -17.22 -14.42 -7.22
C TYR A 18 -17.87 -14.52 -8.60
N MET A 19 -17.08 -14.94 -9.60
CA MET A 19 -17.56 -15.16 -10.98
C MET A 19 -17.97 -16.62 -11.22
N THR A 20 -17.72 -17.48 -10.24
CA THR A 20 -18.12 -18.89 -10.19
C THR A 20 -18.67 -19.18 -8.79
N ASP A 21 -19.55 -20.18 -8.67
CA ASP A 21 -20.01 -20.64 -7.36
C ASP A 21 -18.82 -21.06 -6.49
N VAL A 22 -18.78 -20.55 -5.26
CA VAL A 22 -17.80 -20.92 -4.25
C VAL A 22 -18.46 -21.72 -3.13
N ASP A 23 -17.82 -22.80 -2.72
CA ASP A 23 -18.23 -23.67 -1.62
C ASP A 23 -17.00 -24.43 -1.06
N GLU A 24 -17.24 -25.39 -0.18
CA GLU A 24 -16.22 -26.24 0.42
C GLU A 24 -15.41 -27.08 -0.59
N ASN A 25 -16.00 -27.37 -1.75
CA ASN A 25 -15.40 -28.21 -2.78
C ASN A 25 -14.79 -27.40 -3.93
N SER A 26 -15.18 -26.14 -4.12
CA SER A 26 -14.62 -25.26 -5.16
C SER A 26 -13.55 -24.30 -4.63
N GLY A 27 -13.20 -24.42 -3.35
CA GLY A 27 -12.11 -23.70 -2.75
C GLY A 27 -12.46 -22.24 -2.46
N GLY A 28 -13.62 -21.96 -1.86
CA GLY A 28 -13.98 -20.63 -1.36
C GLY A 28 -12.92 -20.00 -0.43
N THR A 29 -13.00 -18.69 -0.22
CA THR A 29 -12.04 -17.97 0.64
C THR A 29 -12.21 -18.42 2.10
N TRP A 30 -11.11 -18.71 2.78
CA TRP A 30 -11.09 -19.04 4.22
C TRP A 30 -11.00 -17.76 5.04
N ILE A 31 -11.76 -17.68 6.14
CA ILE A 31 -11.87 -16.49 6.99
C ILE A 31 -11.98 -16.92 8.46
N VAL A 32 -11.52 -16.06 9.37
CA VAL A 32 -11.84 -16.19 10.81
C VAL A 32 -12.74 -15.02 11.22
N PRO A 33 -14.04 -15.23 11.44
CA PRO A 33 -14.95 -14.16 11.85
C PRO A 33 -14.47 -13.46 13.12
N GLY A 34 -14.51 -12.13 13.14
CA GLY A 34 -14.10 -11.31 14.29
C GLY A 34 -12.58 -11.11 14.46
N SER A 35 -11.74 -11.81 13.70
CA SER A 35 -10.27 -11.71 13.80
C SER A 35 -9.68 -10.33 13.50
N HIS A 36 -10.41 -9.44 12.83
CA HIS A 36 -10.03 -8.03 12.63
C HIS A 36 -9.86 -7.25 13.95
N LYS A 37 -10.35 -7.79 15.07
CA LYS A 37 -10.18 -7.23 16.42
C LYS A 37 -8.91 -7.75 17.11
N ASP A 38 -8.25 -8.77 16.55
CA ASP A 38 -6.98 -9.27 17.06
C ASP A 38 -5.86 -8.29 16.65
N PRO A 39 -5.12 -7.71 17.61
CA PRO A 39 -4.08 -6.73 17.31
C PRO A 39 -2.81 -7.35 16.69
N ARG A 40 -2.72 -8.69 16.65
CA ARG A 40 -1.57 -9.42 16.10
C ARG A 40 -1.65 -9.52 14.58
N ASN A 41 -0.48 -9.65 13.95
CA ASN A 41 -0.44 -10.19 12.60
C ASN A 41 -0.71 -11.70 12.65
N PRO A 42 -1.51 -12.25 11.72
CA PRO A 42 -1.56 -13.69 11.58
C PRO A 42 -0.16 -14.21 11.22
N ARG A 43 0.27 -15.28 11.89
CA ARG A 43 1.56 -15.99 11.64
C ARG A 43 2.82 -15.24 12.07
N GLY A 44 2.80 -14.57 13.23
CA GLY A 44 4.04 -14.19 13.89
C GLY A 44 4.89 -15.42 14.26
N PRO A 45 6.23 -15.27 14.42
CA PRO A 45 7.14 -16.38 14.69
C PRO A 45 6.76 -17.25 15.90
N THR A 46 6.00 -16.68 16.85
CA THR A 46 5.59 -17.32 18.10
C THR A 46 4.11 -17.67 18.17
N ASP A 47 3.33 -17.42 17.11
CA ASP A 47 1.87 -17.64 17.15
C ASP A 47 1.46 -19.09 16.95
N GLY A 48 2.36 -19.96 16.48
CA GLY A 48 2.07 -21.38 16.23
C GLY A 48 1.08 -21.61 15.07
N ILE A 49 0.87 -20.61 14.22
CA ILE A 49 -0.05 -20.68 13.08
C ILE A 49 0.71 -21.12 11.83
N SER A 50 0.36 -22.29 11.30
CA SER A 50 0.87 -22.78 10.01
C SER A 50 0.15 -22.09 8.84
N VAL A 51 0.84 -21.92 7.71
CA VAL A 51 0.25 -21.42 6.46
C VAL A 51 -0.73 -22.43 5.85
N THR A 52 -0.59 -23.72 6.18
CA THR A 52 -1.29 -24.82 5.51
C THR A 52 -2.24 -25.60 6.43
N ALA A 53 -2.37 -25.21 7.70
CA ALA A 53 -3.25 -25.88 8.66
C ALA A 53 -4.38 -24.95 9.09
N PRO A 54 -5.60 -25.49 9.34
CA PRO A 54 -6.71 -24.69 9.85
C PRO A 54 -6.40 -24.19 11.26
N ILE A 55 -7.04 -23.07 11.62
CA ILE A 55 -7.00 -22.49 12.97
C ILE A 55 -8.40 -22.48 13.59
N PRO A 56 -8.53 -22.35 14.92
CA PRO A 56 -9.84 -22.27 15.56
C PRO A 56 -10.69 -21.11 14.98
N GLY A 57 -11.93 -21.42 14.62
CA GLY A 57 -12.87 -20.44 14.06
C GLY A 57 -12.70 -20.17 12.57
N ASP A 58 -11.79 -20.88 11.88
CA ASP A 58 -11.70 -20.86 10.43
C ASP A 58 -13.00 -21.39 9.80
N MET A 59 -13.51 -20.66 8.81
CA MET A 59 -14.66 -21.06 8.01
C MET A 59 -14.46 -20.67 6.55
N GLN A 60 -15.02 -21.48 5.65
CA GLN A 60 -14.96 -21.22 4.22
C GLN A 60 -16.22 -20.47 3.76
N VAL A 61 -16.02 -19.46 2.93
CA VAL A 61 -17.12 -18.71 2.30
C VAL A 61 -17.77 -19.57 1.22
N SER A 62 -19.08 -19.81 1.35
CA SER A 62 -19.92 -20.40 0.31
C SER A 62 -20.92 -19.39 -0.23
N ALA A 63 -20.96 -19.19 -1.55
CA ALA A 63 -21.82 -18.22 -2.21
C ALA A 63 -21.98 -18.53 -3.71
N PRO A 64 -23.16 -18.25 -4.31
CA PRO A 64 -23.35 -18.40 -5.74
C PRO A 64 -22.57 -17.34 -6.54
N ALA A 65 -22.29 -17.63 -7.81
CA ALA A 65 -21.73 -16.68 -8.76
C ALA A 65 -22.54 -15.37 -8.79
N GLY A 66 -21.85 -14.24 -8.87
CA GLY A 66 -22.42 -12.89 -8.76
C GLY A 66 -22.46 -12.35 -7.33
N SER A 67 -22.20 -13.18 -6.32
CA SER A 67 -22.08 -12.72 -4.93
C SER A 67 -20.79 -11.95 -4.69
N VAL A 68 -20.85 -11.01 -3.74
CA VAL A 68 -19.68 -10.24 -3.30
C VAL A 68 -19.44 -10.46 -1.83
N TYR A 69 -18.26 -10.97 -1.49
CA TYR A 69 -17.80 -11.03 -0.11
C TYR A 69 -16.99 -9.77 0.22
N ILE A 70 -17.38 -9.07 1.29
CA ILE A 70 -16.77 -7.82 1.74
C ILE A 70 -16.15 -8.06 3.11
N GLN A 71 -14.87 -7.71 3.28
CA GLN A 71 -14.17 -7.84 4.54
C GLN A 71 -13.38 -6.58 4.91
N ASP A 72 -13.28 -6.31 6.20
CA ASP A 72 -12.22 -5.44 6.74
C ASP A 72 -10.86 -6.05 6.40
N SER A 73 -9.92 -5.25 5.89
CA SER A 73 -8.59 -5.74 5.48
C SER A 73 -7.79 -6.37 6.63
N ARG A 74 -8.16 -6.12 7.89
CA ARG A 74 -7.54 -6.72 9.08
C ARG A 74 -8.06 -8.14 9.38
N CYS A 75 -9.17 -8.55 8.76
CA CYS A 75 -9.72 -9.89 8.94
C CYS A 75 -8.71 -10.95 8.48
N TRP A 76 -8.42 -11.93 9.31
CA TRP A 76 -7.57 -13.06 8.96
C TRP A 76 -8.27 -13.91 7.90
N HIS A 77 -7.57 -14.15 6.80
CA HIS A 77 -8.09 -14.88 5.66
C HIS A 77 -6.97 -15.60 4.92
N ALA A 78 -7.36 -16.60 4.11
CA ALA A 78 -6.46 -17.31 3.22
C ALA A 78 -7.18 -17.74 1.94
N SER A 79 -6.43 -17.87 0.85
CA SER A 79 -6.89 -18.62 -0.32
C SER A 79 -6.89 -20.11 0.01
N ALA A 80 -7.89 -20.84 -0.48
CA ALA A 80 -7.86 -22.29 -0.41
C ALA A 80 -6.62 -22.82 -1.15
N MET A 81 -5.84 -23.68 -0.47
CA MET A 81 -4.66 -24.34 -1.07
C MET A 81 -5.07 -25.33 -2.16
N HIS A 82 -6.23 -25.96 -2.01
CA HIS A 82 -6.75 -26.97 -2.92
C HIS A 82 -8.14 -26.59 -3.40
N ASN A 83 -8.41 -26.84 -4.69
CA ASN A 83 -9.73 -26.75 -5.30
C ASN A 83 -10.04 -28.12 -5.94
N PRO A 84 -10.70 -29.03 -5.19
CA PRO A 84 -10.98 -30.38 -5.66
C PRO A 84 -12.14 -30.47 -6.67
N SER A 85 -12.86 -29.38 -6.95
CA SER A 85 -14.03 -29.40 -7.84
C SER A 85 -13.73 -29.76 -9.30
N GLY A 86 -12.45 -29.78 -9.71
CA GLY A 86 -12.04 -29.97 -11.10
C GLY A 86 -12.40 -28.80 -12.02
N ARG A 87 -12.90 -27.68 -11.47
CA ARG A 87 -13.26 -26.47 -12.21
C ARG A 87 -12.43 -25.28 -11.74
N ALA A 88 -12.15 -24.33 -12.62
CA ALA A 88 -11.49 -23.10 -12.23
C ALA A 88 -12.39 -22.26 -11.31
N ARG A 89 -11.82 -21.75 -10.21
CA ARG A 89 -12.45 -20.72 -9.37
C ARG A 89 -12.04 -19.36 -9.89
N VAL A 90 -12.99 -18.55 -10.34
CA VAL A 90 -12.71 -17.22 -10.90
C VAL A 90 -13.31 -16.16 -9.98
N ALA A 91 -12.48 -15.19 -9.58
CA ALA A 91 -12.91 -14.08 -8.75
C ALA A 91 -12.14 -12.80 -9.12
N VAL A 92 -12.79 -11.66 -8.91
CA VAL A 92 -12.16 -10.33 -9.00
C VAL A 92 -11.99 -9.81 -7.59
N VAL A 93 -10.76 -9.46 -7.23
CA VAL A 93 -10.44 -8.88 -5.91
C VAL A 93 -10.16 -7.41 -6.11
N ASN A 94 -10.87 -6.56 -5.37
CA ASN A 94 -10.59 -5.13 -5.32
C ASN A 94 -10.45 -4.70 -3.88
N ARG A 95 -9.60 -3.69 -3.67
CA ARG A 95 -9.38 -3.07 -2.36
C ARG A 95 -9.82 -1.61 -2.42
N TRP A 96 -10.67 -1.22 -1.49
CA TRP A 96 -11.06 0.17 -1.27
C TRP A 96 -10.31 0.70 -0.06
N CYS A 97 -9.53 1.76 -0.26
CA CYS A 97 -8.79 2.45 0.78
C CYS A 97 -8.97 3.96 0.60
N PRO A 98 -8.74 4.78 1.64
CA PRO A 98 -8.53 6.20 1.48
C PRO A 98 -7.42 6.47 0.45
N TRP A 99 -7.62 7.47 -0.40
CA TRP A 99 -6.74 7.81 -1.52
C TRP A 99 -5.27 8.08 -1.12
N TRP A 100 -5.02 8.45 0.14
CA TRP A 100 -3.69 8.72 0.69
C TRP A 100 -2.97 7.46 1.20
N VAL A 101 -3.62 6.30 1.16
CA VAL A 101 -2.99 5.00 1.44
C VAL A 101 -2.41 4.47 0.14
N SER A 102 -1.09 4.29 0.09
CA SER A 102 -0.45 3.57 -1.04
C SER A 102 -1.00 2.15 -1.10
N VAL A 103 -1.46 1.77 -2.28
CA VAL A 103 -2.02 0.45 -2.61
C VAL A 103 -1.03 -0.42 -3.38
N ASP A 104 0.19 0.08 -3.63
CA ASP A 104 1.26 -0.70 -4.22
C ASP A 104 1.70 -1.81 -3.25
N ASP A 105 1.81 -3.03 -3.78
CA ASP A 105 2.35 -4.14 -3.01
C ASP A 105 3.88 -4.17 -3.20
N TYR A 106 4.58 -3.68 -2.18
CA TYR A 106 6.03 -3.72 -2.13
C TYR A 106 6.48 -4.96 -1.38
N ALA A 107 6.98 -5.93 -2.13
CA ALA A 107 7.59 -7.14 -1.62
C ALA A 107 9.10 -7.15 -1.88
N PRO A 108 9.89 -7.95 -1.15
CA PRO A 108 11.33 -8.11 -1.41
C PRO A 108 11.66 -8.70 -2.80
N GLY A 109 10.67 -9.01 -3.63
CA GLY A 109 10.85 -9.54 -4.98
C GLY A 109 11.34 -10.99 -4.99
N ASP A 110 10.95 -11.79 -3.98
CA ASP A 110 11.36 -13.19 -3.88
C ASP A 110 10.42 -14.13 -4.66
N LYS A 111 10.72 -15.44 -4.61
CA LYS A 111 9.95 -16.50 -5.30
C LYS A 111 8.44 -16.48 -4.97
N TYR A 112 8.06 -15.95 -3.81
CA TYR A 112 6.70 -16.06 -3.28
C TYR A 112 5.93 -14.74 -3.29
N SER A 113 6.64 -13.61 -3.46
CA SER A 113 6.05 -12.28 -3.42
C SER A 113 6.65 -11.39 -4.51
N VAL A 114 5.84 -11.02 -5.49
CA VAL A 114 6.23 -10.12 -6.58
C VAL A 114 5.86 -8.68 -6.24
N ASN A 115 6.71 -7.73 -6.64
CA ASN A 115 6.36 -6.31 -6.58
C ASN A 115 5.21 -6.04 -7.55
N THR A 116 4.09 -5.54 -7.02
CA THR A 116 2.94 -5.14 -7.84
C THR A 116 2.76 -3.65 -7.71
N VAL A 117 3.16 -2.92 -8.74
CA VAL A 117 2.96 -1.47 -8.84
C VAL A 117 1.66 -1.22 -9.59
N CYS A 118 0.83 -0.30 -9.08
CA CYS A 118 -0.34 0.19 -9.79
C CYS A 118 0.09 0.76 -11.15
N GLN A 119 -0.44 0.18 -12.22
CA GLN A 119 -0.15 0.64 -13.57
C GLN A 119 -0.80 2.01 -13.79
N PRO A 120 -0.04 3.02 -14.22
CA PRO A 120 -0.60 4.33 -14.47
C PRO A 120 -1.51 4.30 -15.71
N LEU A 121 -2.62 5.04 -15.65
CA LEU A 121 -3.44 5.38 -16.80
C LEU A 121 -2.82 6.57 -17.53
N SER A 122 -2.91 6.56 -18.85
CA SER A 122 -2.74 7.77 -19.65
C SER A 122 -3.89 8.76 -19.40
N HIS A 123 -3.64 10.03 -19.69
CA HIS A 123 -4.66 11.07 -19.56
C HIS A 123 -5.86 10.83 -20.50
N GLU A 124 -5.63 10.22 -21.67
CA GLU A 124 -6.70 9.83 -22.61
C GLU A 124 -7.59 8.72 -22.03
N GLU A 125 -6.99 7.64 -21.51
CA GLU A 125 -7.73 6.57 -20.84
C GLU A 125 -8.54 7.09 -19.66
N TYR A 126 -7.95 7.98 -18.86
CA TYR A 126 -8.64 8.62 -17.75
C TYR A 126 -9.89 9.41 -18.20
N ARG A 127 -9.77 10.24 -19.23
CA ARG A 127 -10.91 11.01 -19.79
C ARG A 127 -11.96 10.11 -20.43
N GLY A 128 -11.56 8.95 -20.94
CA GLY A 128 -12.47 7.93 -21.47
C GLY A 128 -13.32 7.23 -20.39
N LEU A 129 -12.95 7.33 -19.11
CA LEU A 129 -13.74 6.75 -18.03
C LEU A 129 -15.08 7.49 -17.86
N PRO A 130 -16.15 6.78 -17.47
CA PRO A 130 -17.38 7.41 -16.98
C PRO A 130 -17.09 8.45 -15.90
N ALA A 131 -17.77 9.59 -15.94
CA ALA A 131 -17.53 10.69 -15.00
C ALA A 131 -17.63 10.28 -13.52
N ALA A 132 -18.48 9.30 -13.20
CA ALA A 132 -18.62 8.74 -11.86
C ALA A 132 -17.40 7.91 -11.40
N LEU A 133 -16.59 7.38 -12.33
CA LEU A 133 -15.41 6.58 -12.04
C LEU A 133 -14.12 7.42 -11.97
N GLN A 134 -14.08 8.56 -12.65
CA GLN A 134 -12.92 9.45 -12.68
C GLN A 134 -12.38 9.82 -11.28
N PRO A 135 -13.19 10.10 -10.23
CA PRO A 135 -12.65 10.35 -8.89
C PRO A 135 -11.88 9.17 -8.30
N PHE A 136 -12.26 7.93 -8.63
CA PHE A 136 -11.63 6.73 -8.08
C PHE A 136 -10.32 6.38 -8.77
N PHE A 137 -10.17 6.70 -10.06
CA PHE A 137 -8.98 6.39 -10.85
C PHE A 137 -8.02 7.57 -11.02
N ARG A 138 -8.35 8.75 -10.48
CA ARG A 138 -7.46 9.93 -10.58
C ARG A 138 -6.05 9.65 -10.05
N HIS A 139 -5.96 8.94 -8.93
CA HIS A 139 -4.69 8.63 -8.28
C HIS A 139 -3.74 7.76 -9.12
N VAL A 140 -4.25 7.05 -10.13
CA VAL A 140 -3.43 6.29 -11.08
C VAL A 140 -3.18 7.04 -12.39
N CYS A 141 -3.60 8.29 -12.55
CA CYS A 141 -3.30 9.12 -13.73
C CYS A 141 -2.34 10.25 -13.31
N PRO A 142 -1.01 10.09 -13.47
CA PRO A 142 -0.02 11.04 -12.95
C PRO A 142 -0.18 12.48 -13.48
N ASP A 143 -0.70 12.63 -14.69
CA ASP A 143 -0.90 13.92 -15.36
C ASP A 143 -2.22 14.60 -14.95
N GLU A 144 -3.09 13.92 -14.20
CA GLU A 144 -4.32 14.51 -13.70
C GLU A 144 -4.09 15.10 -12.30
N ARG A 145 -4.33 16.40 -12.19
CA ARG A 145 -4.13 17.11 -10.92
C ARG A 145 -5.16 16.65 -9.89
N ASP A 146 -4.68 16.16 -8.74
CA ASP A 146 -5.55 15.99 -7.59
C ASP A 146 -6.06 17.36 -7.10
N THR A 147 -7.35 17.46 -6.85
CA THR A 147 -8.03 18.68 -6.38
C THR A 147 -8.73 18.48 -5.04
N LEU A 148 -8.64 17.27 -4.45
CA LEU A 148 -9.32 16.93 -3.19
C LEU A 148 -8.89 17.83 -2.02
N GLN A 149 -7.68 18.40 -2.08
CA GLN A 149 -7.13 19.28 -1.05
C GLN A 149 -6.46 20.52 -1.64
N ALA A 150 -7.19 21.30 -2.44
CA ALA A 150 -6.66 22.49 -3.13
C ALA A 150 -5.81 23.41 -2.22
N SER A 151 -6.27 23.69 -0.98
CA SER A 151 -5.55 24.54 -0.03
C SER A 151 -4.22 23.93 0.47
N VAL A 152 -4.10 22.60 0.53
CA VAL A 152 -2.84 21.91 0.86
C VAL A 152 -1.89 22.04 -0.33
N LEU A 153 -2.38 21.84 -1.54
CA LEU A 153 -1.60 21.92 -2.77
C LEU A 153 -1.06 23.33 -3.02
N GLU A 154 -1.89 24.36 -2.84
CA GLU A 154 -1.46 25.76 -2.94
C GLU A 154 -0.37 26.11 -1.94
N ARG A 155 -0.49 25.64 -0.68
CA ARG A 155 0.53 25.85 0.35
C ARG A 155 1.84 25.13 0.00
N ALA A 156 1.75 23.90 -0.52
CA ALA A 156 2.90 23.12 -0.96
C ALA A 156 3.60 23.79 -2.15
N GLU A 157 2.85 24.27 -3.14
CA GLU A 157 3.37 25.00 -4.29
C GLU A 157 4.07 26.30 -3.87
N ALA A 158 3.45 27.06 -2.96
CA ALA A 158 4.04 28.27 -2.41
C ALA A 158 5.34 27.98 -1.64
N ALA A 159 5.40 26.86 -0.90
CA ALA A 159 6.62 26.40 -0.24
C ALA A 159 7.72 26.03 -1.26
N GLY A 160 7.37 25.28 -2.31
CA GLY A 160 8.30 24.94 -3.40
C GLY A 160 8.88 26.18 -4.08
N ARG A 161 8.04 27.17 -4.38
CA ARG A 161 8.49 28.46 -4.94
C ARG A 161 9.47 29.19 -4.02
N ARG A 162 9.22 29.22 -2.71
CA ARG A 162 10.15 29.81 -1.72
C ARG A 162 11.48 29.07 -1.67
N THR A 163 11.45 27.74 -1.63
CA THR A 163 12.66 26.91 -1.65
C THR A 163 13.49 27.16 -2.90
N ALA A 164 12.87 27.14 -4.08
CA ALA A 164 13.54 27.42 -5.34
C ALA A 164 14.14 28.83 -5.40
N ALA A 165 13.44 29.83 -4.83
CA ALA A 165 13.98 31.18 -4.70
C ALA A 165 15.21 31.22 -3.77
N GLY A 166 15.20 30.49 -2.66
CA GLY A 166 16.35 30.37 -1.76
C GLY A 166 17.57 29.74 -2.44
N PHE A 167 17.38 28.71 -3.26
CA PHE A 167 18.47 28.12 -4.04
C PHE A 167 19.03 29.07 -5.10
N ARG A 168 18.17 29.81 -5.82
CA ARG A 168 18.66 30.85 -6.75
C ARG A 168 19.50 31.92 -6.05
N GLN A 169 19.08 32.37 -4.88
CA GLN A 169 19.86 33.34 -4.09
C GLN A 169 21.22 32.79 -3.63
N LEU A 170 21.35 31.48 -3.46
CA LEU A 170 22.63 30.83 -3.17
C LEU A 170 23.52 30.83 -4.42
N GLU A 171 22.95 30.51 -5.59
CA GLU A 171 23.67 30.47 -6.87
C GLU A 171 24.13 31.87 -7.32
N GLU A 172 23.33 32.90 -7.08
CA GLU A 172 23.60 34.29 -7.49
C GLU A 172 24.73 34.95 -6.67
N ASP A 173 24.99 34.52 -5.44
CA ASP A 173 25.98 35.12 -4.53
C ASP A 173 26.74 34.08 -3.71
N VAL A 174 27.34 33.10 -4.38
CA VAL A 174 28.07 32.01 -3.70
C VAL A 174 29.17 32.55 -2.80
N GLU A 175 29.99 33.49 -3.29
CA GLU A 175 31.11 34.05 -2.52
C GLU A 175 30.64 34.87 -1.31
N GLY A 176 29.60 35.70 -1.45
CA GLY A 176 29.03 36.44 -0.33
C GLY A 176 28.47 35.50 0.73
N ARG A 177 27.89 34.36 0.36
CA ARG A 177 27.44 33.33 1.32
C ARG A 177 28.61 32.62 2.00
N VAL A 178 29.71 32.35 1.30
CA VAL A 178 30.94 31.80 1.92
C VAL A 178 31.48 32.77 2.98
N GLN A 179 31.55 34.06 2.67
CA GLN A 179 32.01 35.08 3.62
C GLN A 179 31.05 35.22 4.81
N ALA A 180 29.75 35.28 4.56
CA ALA A 180 28.75 35.36 5.62
C ALA A 180 28.83 34.16 6.58
N ASN A 181 29.15 32.97 6.05
CA ASN A 181 29.27 31.73 6.82
C ASN A 181 30.68 31.47 7.38
N ALA A 182 31.65 32.38 7.22
CA ALA A 182 33.05 32.17 7.61
C ALA A 182 33.25 31.89 9.13
N HIS A 183 32.27 32.27 9.94
CA HIS A 183 32.24 32.04 11.39
C HIS A 183 31.74 30.64 11.78
N ILE A 184 31.10 29.91 10.85
CA ILE A 184 30.61 28.55 11.09
C ILE A 184 31.81 27.59 11.13
N ARG A 185 31.90 26.77 12.17
CA ARG A 185 32.95 25.76 12.35
C ARG A 185 32.29 24.38 12.36
N VAL A 186 32.57 23.56 11.36
CA VAL A 186 32.14 22.15 11.34
C VAL A 186 33.31 21.30 11.85
N PRO A 187 33.19 20.64 13.02
CA PRO A 187 34.24 19.75 13.51
C PRO A 187 34.36 18.57 12.55
N MET A 188 35.44 18.51 11.79
CA MET A 188 35.81 17.32 11.04
C MET A 188 36.30 16.30 12.06
N GLY A 189 35.47 15.29 12.37
CA GLY A 189 35.91 14.18 13.20
C GLY A 189 37.21 13.61 12.63
N SER A 190 38.20 13.37 13.50
CA SER A 190 39.46 12.75 13.09
C SER A 190 39.16 11.43 12.37
N VAL A 191 39.40 11.38 11.06
CA VAL A 191 39.49 10.11 10.35
C VAL A 191 40.70 9.42 10.94
N GLY A 192 40.48 8.52 11.89
CA GLY A 192 41.52 7.73 12.51
C GLY A 192 42.29 6.99 11.43
N SER A 193 43.58 7.27 11.31
CA SER A 193 44.52 6.40 10.63
C SER A 193 44.58 5.08 11.39
N GLY A 194 43.68 4.16 11.05
CA GLY A 194 43.48 2.91 11.78
C GLY A 194 43.02 1.78 10.86
N ILE A 195 43.59 1.66 9.67
CA ILE A 195 43.59 0.38 8.95
C ILE A 195 44.79 -0.40 9.50
N SER A 196 44.56 -1.16 10.57
CA SER A 196 45.43 -2.30 10.89
C SER A 196 44.94 -3.48 10.05
N LYS A 197 45.77 -3.91 9.10
CA LYS A 197 45.61 -5.20 8.43
C LYS A 197 45.86 -6.31 9.45
N TYR A 198 44.84 -7.11 9.72
CA TYR A 198 44.94 -8.55 9.98
C TYR A 198 43.71 -9.22 9.39
#